data_AF-A0A0W0Y591-F1
#
_entry.id   AF-A0A0W0Y591-F1
#
_cell.length_a   1.000
_cell.length_b   1.000
_cell.length_c   1.000
_cell.angle_alpha   90.00
_cell.angle_beta   90.00
_cell.angle_gamma   90.00
#
_symmetry.space_group_name_H-M   'P 1'
#
loop_
_entity.id
_entity.type
_entity.pdbx_description
1 polymer ?
#
loop_
_entity_poly.entity_id
_entity_poly.type
_entity_poly.pdbx_seq_one_letter_code
_entity_poly.pdbx_strand_id
1 'polypeptide(L)'
;MTKAHTQKHKDQLEAQRRANEAIQAQEAKKPVLPQDNLTQPDKKKSEADEPAPEPVSIKKLSINDDDWLKIVDQFKLKYGQEPQEDGSLVFPSQESAIEFFTDQASQKREFLAQQMRDGKPTGFTVFSCGDGTLYQGTVEEIKAAIELANKANPQPLYTKALKILSEIPSVNQTNSMRDALGTIKSPEPEPEAKPQPRPR
;
A
#
# COMPACT_ATOMS: atom_id res chain seq x y z
N MET A 1 26.85 -3.23 48.07
CA MET A 1 27.29 -3.61 46.72
C MET A 1 26.45 -2.86 45.66
N THR A 2 26.66 -1.55 45.46
CA THR A 2 25.74 -0.71 44.64
C THR A 2 26.44 0.30 43.72
N LYS A 3 27.76 0.19 43.53
CA LYS A 3 28.53 1.14 42.69
C LYS A 3 28.70 0.70 41.23
N ALA A 4 28.44 -0.57 40.90
CA ALA A 4 28.68 -1.10 39.55
C ALA A 4 27.52 -0.87 38.56
N HIS A 5 26.30 -0.62 39.04
CA HIS A 5 25.12 -0.49 38.18
C HIS A 5 24.99 0.93 37.58
N THR A 6 25.40 1.96 38.31
CA THR A 6 25.33 3.35 37.87
C THR A 6 26.35 3.69 36.78
N GLN A 7 27.49 3.00 36.75
CA GLN A 7 28.55 3.24 35.76
C GLN A 7 28.12 2.80 34.35
N LYS A 8 27.51 1.61 34.23
CA LYS A 8 27.07 1.07 32.92
C LYS A 8 25.98 1.92 32.25
N HIS A 9 25.10 2.53 33.04
CA HIS A 9 24.04 3.40 32.51
C HIS A 9 24.61 4.72 31.95
N LYS A 10 25.72 5.20 32.50
CA LYS A 10 26.36 6.44 32.04
C LYS A 10 27.11 6.27 30.72
N ASP A 11 27.81 5.15 30.55
CA ASP A 11 28.47 4.78 29.29
C ASP A 11 27.46 4.56 28.14
N GLN A 12 26.29 3.96 28.44
CA GLN A 12 25.27 3.70 27.42
C GLN A 12 24.62 4.99 26.91
N LEU A 13 24.43 5.98 27.79
CA LEU A 13 23.85 7.28 27.42
C LEU A 13 24.80 8.11 26.54
N GLU A 14 26.12 8.00 26.76
CA GLU A 14 27.13 8.74 26.00
C GLU A 14 27.35 8.15 24.60
N ALA A 15 27.28 6.81 24.47
CA ALA A 15 27.30 6.13 23.18
C ALA A 15 26.08 6.49 22.31
N GLN A 16 24.89 6.60 22.91
CA GLN A 16 23.68 7.00 22.21
C GLN A 16 23.74 8.45 21.72
N ARG A 17 24.38 9.34 22.51
CA ARG A 17 24.55 10.74 22.12
C ARG A 17 25.50 10.92 20.95
N ARG A 18 26.62 10.17 20.89
CA ARG A 18 27.51 10.16 19.72
C ARG A 18 26.85 9.61 18.46
N ALA A 19 25.99 8.59 18.58
CA ALA A 19 25.28 8.04 17.43
C ALA A 19 24.31 9.06 16.80
N ASN A 20 23.58 9.82 17.63
CA ASN A 20 22.68 10.86 17.13
C ASN A 20 23.43 12.05 16.49
N GLU A 21 24.59 12.44 17.03
CA GLU A 21 25.38 13.54 16.48
C GLU A 21 25.96 13.21 15.09
N ALA A 22 26.32 11.94 14.86
CA ALA A 22 26.79 11.47 13.55
C ALA A 22 25.68 11.49 12.47
N ILE A 23 24.42 11.30 12.86
CA ILE A 23 23.27 11.33 11.93
C ILE A 23 22.93 12.78 11.54
N GLN A 24 22.93 13.73 12.48
CA GLN A 24 22.72 15.15 12.17
C GLN A 24 23.82 15.75 11.29
N ALA A 25 25.08 15.30 11.44
CA ALA A 25 26.17 15.74 10.59
C ALA A 25 26.04 15.25 9.12
N GLN A 26 25.26 14.20 8.85
CA GLN A 26 24.95 13.75 7.49
C GLN A 26 23.74 14.47 6.88
N GLU A 27 22.75 14.89 7.68
CA GLU A 27 21.61 15.68 7.19
C GLU A 27 22.00 17.12 6.79
N ALA A 28 23.06 17.69 7.37
CA ALA A 28 23.58 19.01 7.00
C ALA A 28 24.33 19.07 5.65
N LYS A 29 24.47 17.94 4.94
CA LYS A 29 25.16 17.86 3.62
C LYS A 29 24.24 17.57 2.44
N LYS A 30 22.91 17.63 2.60
CA LYS A 30 22.03 17.69 1.43
C LYS A 30 22.05 19.11 0.85
N PRO A 31 22.40 19.30 -0.43
CA PRO A 31 22.38 20.62 -1.05
C PRO A 31 20.95 21.14 -1.11
N VAL A 32 20.75 22.30 -0.48
CA VAL A 32 19.57 23.15 -0.66
C VAL A 32 19.57 23.62 -2.10
N LEU A 33 18.67 23.08 -2.92
CA LEU A 33 18.36 23.64 -4.24
C LEU A 33 17.64 24.99 -4.04
N PRO A 34 18.08 26.08 -4.68
CA PRO A 34 17.35 27.34 -4.67
C PRO A 34 16.11 27.26 -5.56
N GLN A 35 14.93 27.47 -4.97
CA GLN A 35 13.73 27.90 -5.69
C GLN A 35 13.87 29.39 -6.01
N ASP A 36 14.12 29.72 -7.29
CA ASP A 36 13.49 30.86 -7.98
C ASP A 36 13.95 30.89 -9.46
N ASN A 37 13.08 30.49 -10.40
CA ASN A 37 12.64 31.37 -11.50
C ASN A 37 11.75 30.65 -12.52
N LEU A 38 10.64 31.30 -12.85
CA LEU A 38 9.76 31.06 -14.00
C LEU A 38 10.49 31.36 -15.32
N THR A 39 10.65 30.40 -16.23
CA THR A 39 10.37 30.56 -17.69
C THR A 39 10.52 29.21 -18.45
N GLN A 40 9.52 28.82 -19.24
CA GLN A 40 9.65 27.88 -20.37
C GLN A 40 10.25 28.61 -21.61
N PRO A 41 10.57 27.99 -22.77
CA PRO A 41 10.58 26.57 -23.18
C PRO A 41 11.88 26.13 -23.94
N ASP A 42 11.86 24.90 -24.45
CA ASP A 42 12.68 24.28 -25.52
C ASP A 42 13.96 23.46 -25.17
N LYS A 43 13.81 22.15 -25.39
CA LYS A 43 14.76 21.21 -26.02
C LYS A 43 16.18 21.10 -25.45
N LYS A 44 16.46 19.98 -24.76
CA LYS A 44 17.03 18.73 -25.34
C LYS A 44 17.59 17.83 -24.24
N LYS A 45 17.13 16.58 -24.30
CA LYS A 45 17.91 15.32 -24.26
C LYS A 45 18.61 14.92 -22.96
N SER A 46 18.14 13.76 -22.49
CA SER A 46 18.88 12.67 -21.86
C SER A 46 19.14 12.79 -20.37
N GLU A 47 18.22 12.25 -19.57
CA GLU A 47 18.59 11.47 -18.39
C GLU A 47 17.55 10.37 -18.16
N ALA A 48 18.06 9.16 -17.95
CA ALA A 48 17.46 7.93 -17.47
C ALA A 48 15.93 7.74 -17.66
N ASP A 49 15.61 6.76 -18.52
CA ASP A 49 14.34 6.03 -18.54
C ASP A 49 14.20 5.23 -17.23
N GLU A 50 14.01 5.93 -16.12
CA GLU A 50 13.42 5.36 -14.92
C GLU A 50 11.91 5.44 -15.14
N PRO A 51 11.17 4.32 -15.14
CA PRO A 51 9.73 4.37 -15.34
C PRO A 51 9.15 5.25 -14.25
N ALA A 52 8.49 6.35 -14.65
CA ALA A 52 7.77 7.20 -13.72
C ALA A 52 6.88 6.29 -12.84
N PRO A 53 6.86 6.48 -11.51
CA PRO A 53 6.10 5.62 -10.63
C PRO A 53 4.65 5.56 -11.11
N GLU A 54 4.15 4.35 -11.35
CA GLU A 54 2.81 4.18 -11.87
C GLU A 54 1.79 4.72 -10.86
N PRO A 55 0.77 5.48 -11.31
CA PRO A 55 -0.28 5.93 -10.43
C PRO A 55 -1.04 4.72 -9.89
N VAL A 56 -1.41 4.79 -8.61
CA VAL A 56 -2.17 3.73 -7.94
C VAL A 56 -3.54 4.24 -7.55
N SER A 57 -4.57 3.44 -7.79
CA SER A 57 -5.93 3.74 -7.36
C SER A 57 -6.22 2.97 -6.08
N ILE A 58 -6.69 3.66 -5.04
CA ILE A 58 -7.10 3.05 -3.77
C ILE A 58 -8.59 3.24 -3.61
N LYS A 59 -9.32 2.13 -3.53
CA LYS A 59 -10.77 2.11 -3.40
C LYS A 59 -11.19 1.81 -1.97
N LYS A 60 -12.20 2.55 -1.53
CA LYS A 60 -12.89 2.32 -0.26
C LYS A 60 -13.49 0.91 -0.22
N LEU A 61 -13.16 0.16 0.84
CA LEU A 61 -13.93 -1.00 1.31
C LEU A 61 -14.57 -0.72 2.68
N SER A 62 -14.44 0.54 3.14
CA SER A 62 -14.50 1.02 4.52
C SER A 62 -15.59 0.47 5.43
N ILE A 63 -15.28 0.68 6.71
CA ILE A 63 -15.99 0.25 7.90
C ILE A 63 -16.77 1.43 8.52
N ASN A 64 -16.33 2.65 8.23
CA ASN A 64 -16.86 3.89 8.79
C ASN A 64 -16.93 4.96 7.69
N ASP A 65 -18.14 5.42 7.36
CA ASP A 65 -18.36 6.38 6.29
C ASP A 65 -17.94 7.80 6.65
N ASP A 66 -18.12 8.19 7.92
CA ASP A 66 -17.79 9.54 8.40
C ASP A 66 -16.28 9.81 8.34
N ASP A 67 -15.47 8.83 8.74
CA ASP A 67 -14.02 8.97 8.66
C ASP A 67 -13.54 8.93 7.21
N TRP A 68 -14.18 8.13 6.35
CA TRP A 68 -13.85 8.13 4.93
C TRP A 68 -14.09 9.49 4.27
N LEU A 69 -15.20 10.17 4.58
CA LEU A 69 -15.47 11.51 4.04
C LEU A 69 -14.36 12.50 4.41
N LYS A 70 -13.92 12.49 5.68
CA LYS A 70 -12.79 13.33 6.13
C LYS A 70 -11.49 12.97 5.42
N ILE A 71 -11.28 11.69 5.09
CA ILE A 71 -10.10 11.23 4.33
C ILE A 71 -10.16 11.78 2.91
N VAL A 72 -11.32 11.73 2.26
CA VAL A 72 -11.53 12.31 0.92
C VAL A 72 -11.27 13.82 0.95
N ASP A 73 -11.76 14.55 1.95
CA ASP A 73 -11.52 16.00 2.07
C ASP A 73 -10.04 16.33 2.23
N GLN A 74 -9.30 15.56 3.04
CA GLN A 74 -7.86 15.71 3.19
C GLN A 74 -7.10 15.35 1.91
N PHE A 75 -7.56 14.34 1.17
CA PHE A 75 -7.00 13.99 -0.13
C PHE A 75 -7.16 15.15 -1.12
N LYS A 76 -8.37 15.72 -1.23
CA LYS A 76 -8.65 16.90 -2.08
C LYS A 76 -7.74 18.07 -1.72
N LEU A 77 -7.56 18.33 -0.42
CA LEU A 77 -6.70 19.42 0.06
C LEU A 77 -5.21 19.18 -0.29
N LYS A 78 -4.71 17.96 -0.07
CA LYS A 78 -3.28 17.64 -0.23
C LYS A 78 -2.85 17.51 -1.70
N TYR A 79 -3.70 16.92 -2.54
CA TYR A 79 -3.36 16.60 -3.93
C TYR A 79 -4.05 17.52 -4.94
N GLY A 80 -5.04 18.32 -4.54
CA GLY A 80 -5.82 19.15 -5.46
C GLY A 80 -6.63 18.35 -6.48
N GLN A 81 -6.90 17.07 -6.18
CA GLN A 81 -7.59 16.13 -7.06
C GLN A 81 -8.90 15.67 -6.43
N GLU A 82 -9.90 15.44 -7.28
CA GLU A 82 -11.16 14.83 -6.86
C GLU A 82 -11.04 13.30 -6.88
N PRO A 83 -11.78 12.58 -6.02
CA PRO A 83 -11.95 11.14 -6.14
C PRO A 83 -12.54 10.80 -7.52
N GLN A 84 -12.23 9.62 -8.03
CA GLN A 84 -12.87 9.09 -9.24
C GLN A 84 -14.38 8.89 -9.00
N GLU A 85 -15.15 8.76 -10.09
CA GLU A 85 -16.60 8.53 -10.04
C GLU A 85 -16.98 7.30 -9.19
N ASP A 86 -16.09 6.31 -9.12
CA ASP A 86 -16.27 5.09 -8.34
C ASP A 86 -15.85 5.24 -6.86
N GLY A 87 -15.46 6.45 -6.44
CA GLY A 87 -15.02 6.80 -5.09
C GLY A 87 -13.56 6.46 -4.80
N SER A 88 -12.77 6.05 -5.80
CA SER A 88 -11.36 5.72 -5.62
C SER A 88 -10.47 6.96 -5.58
N LEU A 89 -9.44 6.90 -4.74
CA LEU A 89 -8.41 7.93 -4.60
C LEU A 89 -7.19 7.54 -5.44
N VAL A 90 -6.78 8.42 -6.36
CA VAL A 90 -5.63 8.16 -7.23
C VAL A 90 -4.40 8.87 -6.67
N PHE A 91 -3.35 8.09 -6.43
CA PHE A 91 -2.08 8.60 -5.92
C PHE A 91 -1.02 8.51 -7.00
N PRO A 92 -0.04 9.43 -7.00
CA PRO A 92 1.05 9.41 -7.97
C PRO A 92 1.99 8.20 -7.79
N SER A 93 2.04 7.61 -6.59
CA SER A 93 2.80 6.41 -6.30
C SER A 93 2.20 5.64 -5.12
N GLN A 94 2.58 4.37 -4.98
CA GLN A 94 2.22 3.56 -3.81
C GLN A 94 2.79 4.15 -2.50
N GLU A 95 4.00 4.68 -2.54
CA GLU A 95 4.62 5.35 -1.38
C GLU A 95 3.80 6.57 -0.94
N SER A 96 3.34 7.39 -1.90
CA SER A 96 2.50 8.56 -1.60
C SER A 96 1.18 8.15 -0.95
N ALA A 97 0.58 7.04 -1.40
CA ALA A 97 -0.61 6.48 -0.79
C ALA A 97 -0.33 6.02 0.65
N ILE A 98 0.77 5.29 0.87
CA ILE A 98 1.16 4.80 2.20
C ILE A 98 1.40 5.97 3.16
N GLU A 99 2.15 7.00 2.75
CA GLU A 99 2.38 8.18 3.58
C GLU A 99 1.07 8.89 3.93
N PHE A 100 0.18 9.05 2.95
CA PHE A 100 -1.13 9.65 3.17
C PHE A 100 -1.96 8.86 4.17
N PHE A 101 -2.11 7.54 3.98
CA PHE A 101 -2.89 6.70 4.89
C PHE A 101 -2.21 6.51 6.26
N THR A 102 -0.88 6.63 6.34
CA THR A 102 -0.15 6.66 7.63
C THR A 102 -0.54 7.91 8.42
N ASP A 103 -0.58 9.08 7.78
CA ASP A 103 -1.07 10.31 8.39
C ASP A 103 -2.53 10.15 8.86
N GLN A 104 -3.40 9.56 8.04
CA GLN A 104 -4.79 9.32 8.41
C GLN A 104 -4.93 8.36 9.61
N ALA A 105 -4.13 7.29 9.63
CA ALA A 105 -4.10 6.35 10.75
C ALA A 105 -3.61 7.02 12.03
N SER A 106 -2.60 7.88 11.96
CA SER A 106 -2.05 8.63 13.11
C SER A 106 -3.10 9.56 13.75
N GLN A 107 -4.04 10.05 12.95
CA GLN A 107 -5.22 10.82 13.40
C GLN A 107 -6.32 9.93 14.01
N LYS A 108 -6.05 8.64 14.23
CA LYS A 108 -6.97 7.63 14.78
C LYS A 108 -8.25 7.44 13.97
N ARG A 109 -8.17 7.62 12.65
CA ARG A 109 -9.31 7.37 11.74
C ARG A 109 -9.46 5.88 11.47
N GLU A 110 -10.70 5.41 11.43
CA GLU A 110 -11.01 4.03 11.04
C GLU A 110 -11.23 3.94 9.53
N PHE A 111 -10.50 3.06 8.86
CA PHE A 111 -10.71 2.83 7.42
C PHE A 111 -10.21 1.46 6.97
N LEU A 112 -10.77 1.02 5.85
CA LEU A 112 -10.31 -0.12 5.08
C LEU A 112 -10.39 0.25 3.61
N ALA A 113 -9.29 0.09 2.90
CA ALA A 113 -9.23 0.36 1.47
C ALA A 113 -8.29 -0.61 0.78
N GLN A 114 -8.53 -0.83 -0.51
CA GLN A 114 -7.78 -1.79 -1.31
C GLN A 114 -7.28 -1.13 -2.58
N GLN A 115 -6.06 -1.47 -2.97
CA GLN A 115 -5.49 -1.03 -4.23
C GLN A 115 -6.15 -1.74 -5.39
N MET A 116 -6.53 -0.95 -6.38
CA MET A 116 -7.13 -1.36 -7.64
C MET A 116 -6.16 -1.08 -8.78
N ARG A 117 -6.01 -2.03 -9.69
CA ARG A 117 -5.31 -1.86 -10.97
C ARG A 117 -6.24 -2.39 -12.06
N ASP A 118 -6.53 -1.57 -13.06
CA ASP A 118 -7.45 -1.90 -14.17
C ASP A 118 -8.82 -2.41 -13.70
N GLY A 119 -9.36 -1.80 -12.63
CA GLY A 119 -10.65 -2.18 -12.04
C GLY A 119 -10.64 -3.49 -11.25
N LYS A 120 -9.48 -4.13 -11.05
CA LYS A 120 -9.32 -5.35 -10.26
C LYS A 120 -8.51 -5.11 -8.99
N PRO A 121 -8.86 -5.75 -7.86
CA PRO A 121 -8.07 -5.66 -6.63
C PRO A 121 -6.71 -6.33 -6.83
N THR A 122 -5.63 -5.65 -6.44
CA THR A 122 -4.26 -6.19 -6.54
C THR A 122 -3.92 -7.12 -5.38
N GLY A 123 -4.70 -7.07 -4.29
CA GLY A 123 -4.43 -7.76 -3.03
C GLY A 123 -3.78 -6.86 -1.98
N PHE A 124 -3.17 -5.74 -2.38
CA PHE A 124 -2.63 -4.75 -1.45
C PHE A 124 -3.76 -3.98 -0.78
N THR A 125 -3.80 -4.02 0.54
CA THR A 125 -4.85 -3.46 1.39
C THR A 125 -4.21 -2.55 2.42
N VAL A 126 -4.89 -1.45 2.75
CA VAL A 126 -4.55 -0.55 3.83
C VAL A 126 -5.70 -0.51 4.83
N PHE A 127 -5.37 -0.59 6.11
CA PHE A 127 -6.34 -0.73 7.18
C PHE A 127 -5.90 0.05 8.42
N SER A 128 -6.84 0.72 9.07
CA SER A 128 -6.66 1.25 10.42
C SER A 128 -7.93 1.04 11.24
N CYS A 129 -7.75 0.63 12.49
CA CYS A 129 -8.83 0.39 13.45
C CYS A 129 -8.98 1.53 14.48
N GLY A 130 -8.39 2.70 14.20
CA GLY A 130 -8.43 3.85 15.09
C GLY A 130 -7.44 3.80 16.26
N ASP A 131 -6.50 2.85 16.23
CA ASP A 131 -5.45 2.71 17.25
C ASP A 131 -4.25 3.63 17.03
N GLY A 132 -4.20 4.35 15.90
CA GLY A 132 -3.05 5.16 15.50
C GLY A 132 -2.12 4.47 14.50
N THR A 133 -2.35 3.17 14.23
CA THR A 133 -1.47 2.34 13.41
C THR A 133 -2.05 2.13 12.02
N LEU A 134 -1.19 2.22 11.01
CA LEU A 134 -1.51 1.74 9.66
C LEU A 134 -1.07 0.29 9.54
N TYR A 135 -2.01 -0.59 9.22
CA TYR A 135 -1.74 -1.95 8.80
C TYR A 135 -1.82 -2.01 7.28
N GLN A 136 -0.81 -2.57 6.64
CA GLN A 136 -0.72 -2.67 5.18
C GLN A 136 -0.24 -4.04 4.74
N GLY A 137 -0.63 -4.46 3.54
CA GLY A 137 -0.28 -5.76 2.97
C GLY A 137 -1.52 -6.51 2.47
N THR A 138 -1.44 -7.84 2.45
CA THR A 138 -2.60 -8.68 2.20
C THR A 138 -3.54 -8.70 3.41
N VAL A 139 -4.81 -9.06 3.20
CA VAL A 139 -5.79 -9.20 4.29
C VAL A 139 -5.32 -10.22 5.34
N GLU A 140 -4.61 -11.27 4.93
CA GLU A 140 -4.09 -12.32 5.81
C GLU A 140 -2.93 -11.80 6.69
N GLU A 141 -2.00 -11.04 6.10
CA GLU A 141 -0.92 -10.39 6.85
C GLU A 141 -1.46 -9.38 7.86
N ILE A 142 -2.45 -8.58 7.46
CA ILE A 142 -3.10 -7.60 8.33
C ILE A 142 -3.79 -8.31 9.51
N LYS A 143 -4.52 -9.41 9.27
CA LYS A 143 -5.12 -10.24 10.33
C LYS A 143 -4.06 -10.72 11.31
N ALA A 144 -2.97 -11.31 10.80
CA ALA A 144 -1.90 -11.84 11.64
C ALA A 144 -1.24 -10.74 12.50
N ALA A 145 -1.02 -9.56 11.94
CA ALA A 145 -0.47 -8.41 12.66
C ALA A 145 -1.39 -7.94 13.79
N ILE A 146 -2.71 -7.88 13.53
CA ILE A 146 -3.71 -7.49 14.53
C ILE A 146 -3.87 -8.57 15.61
N GLU A 147 -3.84 -9.86 15.25
CA GLU A 147 -3.86 -10.95 16.24
C GLU A 147 -2.65 -10.89 17.18
N LEU A 148 -1.47 -10.59 16.64
CA LEU A 148 -0.26 -10.41 17.45
C LEU A 148 -0.39 -9.19 18.38
N ALA A 149 -0.88 -8.07 17.86
CA ALA A 149 -1.14 -6.86 18.66
C ALA A 149 -2.17 -7.12 19.76
N ASN A 150 -3.26 -7.85 19.46
CA ASN A 150 -4.30 -8.20 20.41
C ASN A 150 -3.81 -9.18 21.49
N LYS A 151 -2.89 -10.11 21.15
CA LYS A 151 -2.24 -10.99 22.13
C LYS A 151 -1.32 -10.21 23.07
N ALA A 152 -0.62 -9.21 22.56
CA ALA A 152 0.27 -8.36 23.35
C ALA A 152 -0.51 -7.37 24.23
N ASN A 153 -1.58 -6.77 23.71
CA ASN A 153 -2.44 -5.83 24.41
C ASN A 153 -3.91 -6.00 23.95
N PRO A 154 -4.71 -6.80 24.68
CA PRO A 154 -6.09 -7.08 24.28
C PRO A 154 -6.94 -5.81 24.27
N GLN A 155 -7.52 -5.49 23.11
CA GLN A 155 -8.43 -4.35 22.97
C GLN A 155 -9.69 -4.70 22.16
N PRO A 156 -10.85 -4.09 22.49
CA PRO A 156 -12.11 -4.35 21.79
C PRO A 156 -12.03 -3.98 20.31
N LEU A 157 -11.25 -2.94 19.97
CA LEU A 157 -11.02 -2.50 18.59
C LEU A 157 -10.33 -3.56 17.73
N TYR A 158 -9.40 -4.35 18.29
CA TYR A 158 -8.77 -5.44 17.56
C TYR A 158 -9.74 -6.60 17.32
N THR A 159 -10.63 -6.89 18.27
CA THR A 159 -11.67 -7.92 18.07
C THR A 159 -12.65 -7.51 16.96
N LYS A 160 -13.07 -6.24 16.93
CA LYS A 160 -13.88 -5.65 15.84
C LYS A 160 -13.14 -5.75 14.51
N ALA A 161 -11.86 -5.38 14.47
CA ALA A 161 -11.02 -5.41 13.28
C ALA A 161 -10.90 -6.82 12.68
N LEU A 162 -10.65 -7.83 13.51
CA LEU A 162 -10.54 -9.22 13.04
C LEU A 162 -11.85 -9.74 12.44
N LYS A 163 -12.99 -9.37 13.03
CA LYS A 163 -14.31 -9.71 12.48
C LYS A 163 -14.52 -9.11 11.09
N ILE A 164 -14.25 -7.82 10.93
CA ILE A 164 -14.37 -7.12 9.64
C ILE A 164 -13.47 -7.79 8.58
N LEU A 165 -12.20 -8.00 8.92
CA LEU A 165 -11.24 -8.57 7.97
C LEU A 165 -11.61 -10.00 7.57
N SER A 166 -12.32 -10.75 8.42
CA SER A 166 -12.78 -12.11 8.10
C SER A 166 -13.98 -12.14 7.15
N GLU A 167 -14.70 -11.03 6.98
CA GLU A 167 -15.79 -10.90 6.00
C GLU A 167 -15.27 -10.54 4.59
N ILE A 168 -14.01 -10.10 4.47
CA ILE A 168 -13.41 -9.77 3.17
C ILE A 168 -12.98 -11.05 2.46
N PRO A 169 -13.45 -11.31 1.23
CA PRO A 169 -13.02 -12.46 0.45
C PRO A 169 -11.51 -12.38 0.18
N SER A 170 -10.76 -13.42 0.61
CA SER A 170 -9.33 -13.52 0.31
C SER A 170 -9.16 -13.69 -1.20
N VAL A 171 -8.52 -12.73 -1.86
CA VAL A 171 -8.23 -12.78 -3.30
C VAL A 171 -7.04 -13.72 -3.49
N ASN A 172 -7.31 -15.02 -3.40
CA ASN A 172 -6.33 -16.05 -3.67
C ASN A 172 -5.94 -15.99 -5.16
N GLN A 173 -4.73 -15.50 -5.45
CA GLN A 173 -4.13 -15.45 -6.79
C GLN A 173 -3.99 -16.84 -7.45
N THR A 174 -4.20 -17.93 -6.72
CA THR A 174 -4.13 -19.31 -7.22
C THR A 174 -5.26 -19.70 -8.18
N ASN A 175 -6.37 -18.97 -8.22
CA ASN A 175 -7.42 -19.24 -9.23
C ASN A 175 -6.96 -18.91 -10.66
N SER A 176 -6.12 -17.89 -10.85
CA SER A 176 -5.61 -17.53 -12.18
C SER A 176 -4.71 -18.60 -12.80
N MET A 177 -4.00 -19.40 -11.99
CA MET A 177 -3.18 -20.50 -12.54
C MET A 177 -4.03 -21.67 -13.04
N ARG A 178 -5.20 -21.92 -12.45
CA ARG A 178 -6.09 -23.02 -12.85
C ARG A 178 -6.82 -22.70 -14.15
N ASP A 179 -7.26 -21.45 -14.34
CA ASP A 179 -7.83 -20.96 -15.60
C ASP A 179 -6.78 -20.89 -16.73
N ALA A 180 -5.54 -20.50 -16.43
CA ALA A 180 -4.45 -20.49 -17.40
C ALA A 180 -4.06 -21.92 -17.88
N LEU A 181 -4.16 -22.93 -17.02
CA LEU A 181 -3.92 -24.33 -17.38
C LEU A 181 -5.12 -25.03 -18.04
N GLY A 182 -6.34 -24.53 -17.83
CA GLY A 182 -7.54 -25.02 -18.51
C GLY A 182 -7.57 -24.71 -20.01
N THR A 183 -6.90 -23.64 -20.42
CA THR A 183 -6.89 -23.18 -21.83
C THR A 183 -5.88 -23.94 -22.72
N ILE A 184 -4.98 -24.74 -22.14
CA ILE A 184 -3.93 -25.46 -22.90
C ILE A 184 -4.36 -26.89 -23.29
N LYS A 185 -5.52 -27.37 -22.82
CA LYS A 185 -5.97 -28.74 -23.05
C LYS A 185 -7.28 -28.79 -23.83
N SER A 186 -7.20 -28.48 -25.12
CA SER A 186 -8.01 -29.09 -26.20
C SER A 186 -7.65 -28.49 -27.58
N PRO A 187 -6.78 -29.12 -28.39
CA PRO A 187 -7.02 -29.19 -29.82
C PRO A 187 -8.10 -30.23 -30.07
N GLU A 188 -9.28 -29.72 -30.43
CA GLU A 188 -10.43 -30.43 -30.96
C GLU A 188 -10.02 -31.27 -32.20
N PRO A 189 -10.26 -32.59 -32.22
CA PRO A 189 -10.17 -33.36 -33.46
C PRO A 189 -11.46 -33.13 -34.27
N GLU A 190 -11.40 -32.25 -35.28
CA GLU A 190 -12.49 -32.13 -36.24
C GLU A 190 -12.58 -33.40 -37.14
N PRO A 191 -13.80 -33.86 -37.48
CA PRO A 191 -14.09 -35.24 -37.88
C PRO A 191 -14.00 -35.48 -39.40
N GLU A 192 -13.80 -36.75 -39.76
CA GLU A 192 -13.94 -37.28 -41.12
C GLU A 192 -15.30 -36.93 -41.77
N ALA A 193 -15.26 -36.48 -43.03
CA ALA A 193 -16.35 -36.70 -43.99
C ALA A 193 -15.80 -36.88 -45.42
N LYS A 194 -15.82 -38.15 -45.89
CA LYS A 194 -15.71 -38.62 -47.30
C LYS A 194 -16.92 -38.11 -48.13
N PRO A 195 -17.14 -38.49 -49.42
CA PRO A 195 -16.27 -38.94 -50.53
C PRO A 195 -16.54 -38.12 -51.83
N GLN A 196 -15.79 -38.33 -52.93
CA GLN A 196 -16.35 -38.74 -54.24
C GLN A 196 -15.30 -38.85 -55.38
N PRO A 197 -15.57 -39.67 -56.41
CA PRO A 197 -14.64 -40.06 -57.46
C PRO A 197 -14.75 -39.12 -58.68
N ARG A 198 -13.83 -39.24 -59.66
CA ARG A 198 -14.14 -39.30 -61.12
C ARG A 198 -12.87 -39.35 -62.00
N PRO A 199 -13.00 -39.66 -63.31
CA PRO A 199 -12.12 -40.56 -64.05
C PRO A 199 -11.18 -39.83 -65.02
N ARG A 200 -10.16 -40.54 -65.50
CA ARG A 200 -9.93 -40.81 -66.93
C ARG A 200 -8.84 -41.85 -67.12
#